data_AF-A0A819RXJ7-F1
#
_entry.id   AF-A0A819RXJ7-F1
#
_cell.length_a   1.000
_cell.length_b   1.000
_cell.length_c   1.000
_cell.angle_alpha   90.00
_cell.angle_beta   90.00
_cell.angle_gamma   90.00
#
_symmetry.space_group_name_H-M   'P 1'
#
loop_
_entity.id
_entity.type
_entity.pdbx_description
1 polymer ?
#
loop_
_entity_poly.entity_id
_entity_poly.type
_entity_poly.pdbx_seq_one_letter_code
_entity_poly.pdbx_strand_id
1 'polypeptide(L)'
;RLNSPECYFNSISSEFLEKRNKLVEVLKECGMKPVVPDGGYFILADFSQIAGDKFQSDAHDMKDFKFVRYLAKEKQIGIMPVTGFYTSEHRHLADNYIRFCFAKKDETLDKAIEILRQL
;
A
#
# COMPACT_ATOMS: atom_id res chain seq x y z
N ARG A 1 -7.53 -31.20 2.43
CA ARG A 1 -6.31 -31.91 2.93
C ARG A 1 -5.09 -31.09 2.48
N LEU A 2 -3.96 -31.16 3.18
CA LEU A 2 -2.77 -30.34 2.87
C LEU A 2 -2.15 -30.63 1.48
N ASN A 3 -2.26 -31.86 0.99
CA ASN A 3 -1.58 -32.29 -0.25
C ASN A 3 -2.54 -32.48 -1.44
N SER A 4 -3.71 -31.83 -1.43
CA SER A 4 -4.65 -31.90 -2.57
C SER A 4 -4.60 -30.61 -3.40
N PRO A 5 -4.92 -30.65 -4.70
CA PRO A 5 -5.00 -29.46 -5.54
C PRO A 5 -5.94 -28.38 -4.97
N GLU A 6 -7.02 -28.80 -4.30
CA GLU A 6 -8.04 -27.94 -3.68
C GLU A 6 -7.64 -27.46 -2.28
N CYS A 7 -6.38 -27.68 -1.87
CA CYS A 7 -5.90 -27.19 -0.59
C CYS A 7 -5.96 -25.65 -0.55
N TYR A 8 -6.56 -25.12 0.51
CA TYR A 8 -6.66 -23.68 0.69
C TYR A 8 -5.30 -22.96 0.66
N PHE A 9 -4.22 -23.60 1.13
CA PHE A 9 -2.87 -23.03 1.08
C PHE A 9 -2.37 -22.81 -0.36
N ASN A 10 -2.80 -23.63 -1.30
CA ASN A 10 -2.50 -23.45 -2.72
C ASN A 10 -3.38 -22.36 -3.31
N SER A 11 -4.70 -22.40 -3.05
CA SER A 11 -5.65 -21.46 -3.64
C SER A 11 -5.44 -20.02 -3.16
N ILE A 12 -5.17 -19.82 -1.85
CA ILE A 12 -4.94 -18.48 -1.30
C ILE A 12 -3.70 -17.83 -1.90
N SER A 13 -2.64 -18.61 -2.15
CA SER A 13 -1.40 -18.12 -2.73
C SER A 13 -1.64 -17.64 -4.17
N SER A 14 -2.38 -18.42 -4.97
CA SER A 14 -2.77 -18.02 -6.33
C SER A 14 -3.68 -16.79 -6.35
N GLU A 15 -4.70 -16.74 -5.49
CA GLU A 15 -5.61 -15.59 -5.38
C GLU A 15 -4.83 -14.31 -5.01
N PHE A 16 -3.94 -14.40 -4.03
CA PHE A 16 -3.15 -13.26 -3.56
C PHE A 16 -2.10 -12.82 -4.58
N LEU A 17 -1.56 -13.75 -5.38
CA LEU A 17 -0.64 -13.43 -6.46
C LEU A 17 -1.30 -12.54 -7.52
N GLU A 18 -2.54 -12.83 -7.91
CA GLU A 18 -3.30 -12.01 -8.87
C GLU A 18 -3.56 -10.60 -8.31
N LYS A 19 -4.04 -10.51 -7.05
CA LYS A 19 -4.29 -9.23 -6.38
C LYS A 19 -3.03 -8.40 -6.20
N ARG A 20 -1.92 -9.04 -5.83
CA ARG A 20 -0.60 -8.42 -5.71
C ARG A 20 -0.18 -7.81 -7.04
N ASN A 21 -0.22 -8.59 -8.12
CA ASN A 21 0.22 -8.13 -9.43
C ASN A 21 -0.64 -6.97 -9.93
N LYS A 22 -1.97 -7.06 -9.77
CA LYS A 22 -2.90 -5.98 -10.12
C LYS A 22 -2.56 -4.68 -9.39
N LEU A 23 -2.38 -4.73 -8.07
CA LEU A 23 -2.07 -3.53 -7.29
C LEU A 23 -0.67 -2.99 -7.60
N VAL A 24 0.34 -3.86 -7.80
CA VAL A 24 1.70 -3.45 -8.18
C VAL A 24 1.70 -2.65 -9.48
N GLU A 25 1.00 -3.12 -10.52
CA GLU A 25 0.95 -2.40 -11.80
C GLU A 25 0.27 -1.03 -11.66
N VAL A 26 -0.86 -0.96 -10.94
CA VAL A 26 -1.54 0.31 -10.69
C VAL A 26 -0.66 1.29 -9.91
N LEU A 27 0.06 0.82 -8.88
CA LEU A 27 0.95 1.69 -8.11
C LEU A 27 2.06 2.29 -8.99
N LYS A 28 2.61 1.51 -9.93
CA LYS A 28 3.57 2.01 -10.93
C LYS A 28 2.93 3.01 -11.90
N GLU A 29 1.73 2.71 -12.41
CA GLU A 29 0.96 3.62 -13.28
C GLU A 29 0.75 4.98 -12.60
N CYS A 30 0.49 4.97 -11.29
CA CYS A 30 0.29 6.15 -10.48
C CYS A 30 1.61 6.83 -10.05
N GLY A 31 2.77 6.42 -10.58
CA GLY A 31 4.06 7.05 -10.30
C GLY A 31 4.70 6.69 -8.94
N MET A 32 4.13 5.73 -8.20
CA MET A 32 4.78 5.18 -7.00
C MET A 32 5.78 4.08 -7.38
N LYS A 33 6.72 3.78 -6.47
CA LYS A 33 7.65 2.64 -6.64
C LYS A 33 7.30 1.53 -5.65
N PRO A 34 6.53 0.50 -6.07
CA PRO A 34 6.19 -0.61 -5.18
C PRO A 34 7.37 -1.55 -4.97
N VAL A 35 7.57 -1.99 -3.73
CA VAL A 35 8.41 -3.13 -3.37
C VAL A 35 7.55 -4.38 -3.52
N VAL A 36 7.80 -5.15 -4.58
CA VAL A 36 7.03 -6.37 -4.88
C VAL A 36 7.34 -7.44 -3.83
N PRO A 37 6.35 -7.89 -3.04
CA PRO A 37 6.60 -8.86 -1.99
C PRO A 37 6.70 -10.28 -2.55
N ASP A 38 7.64 -11.06 -2.01
CA ASP A 38 7.78 -12.50 -2.28
C ASP A 38 6.64 -13.32 -1.66
N GLY A 39 6.00 -12.79 -0.61
CA GLY A 39 4.89 -13.44 0.08
C GLY A 39 4.13 -12.53 1.03
N GLY A 40 3.07 -13.06 1.63
CA GLY A 40 2.15 -12.28 2.46
C GLY A 40 1.15 -11.46 1.63
N TYR A 41 0.56 -10.45 2.27
CA TYR A 41 -0.56 -9.68 1.69
C TYR A 41 -0.40 -8.15 1.82
N PHE A 42 0.85 -7.69 1.99
CA PHE A 42 1.18 -6.27 2.07
C PHE A 42 2.17 -5.85 0.97
N ILE A 43 1.98 -4.65 0.42
CA ILE A 43 2.92 -4.00 -0.50
C ILE A 43 3.39 -2.69 0.15
N LEU A 44 4.69 -2.46 0.20
CA LEU A 44 5.26 -1.16 0.49
C LEU A 44 5.37 -0.38 -0.81
N ALA A 45 5.04 0.91 -0.81
CA ALA A 45 5.21 1.77 -1.98
C ALA A 45 5.88 3.08 -1.57
N ASP A 46 6.96 3.41 -2.26
CA ASP A 46 7.59 4.73 -2.18
C ASP A 46 6.71 5.73 -2.96
N PHE A 47 6.21 6.74 -2.25
CA PHE A 47 5.33 7.78 -2.79
C PHE A 47 6.05 9.12 -3.03
N SER A 48 7.37 9.19 -2.85
CA SER A 48 8.17 10.42 -2.92
C SER A 48 7.98 11.21 -4.21
N GLN A 49 7.69 10.53 -5.33
CA GLN A 49 7.53 11.15 -6.65
C GLN A 49 6.16 11.80 -6.86
N ILE A 50 5.14 11.44 -6.06
CA ILE A 50 3.78 11.95 -6.21
C ILE A 50 3.32 12.82 -5.05
N ALA A 51 4.13 12.87 -4.00
CA ALA A 51 3.84 13.60 -2.79
C ALA A 51 3.53 15.08 -3.05
N GLY A 52 4.32 15.73 -3.92
CA GLY A 52 4.23 17.15 -4.24
C GLY A 52 4.08 18.04 -3.00
N ASP A 53 3.45 19.20 -3.19
CA ASP A 53 3.00 20.07 -2.09
C ASP A 53 1.59 19.69 -1.59
N LYS A 54 1.07 18.52 -1.98
CA LYS A 54 -0.35 18.14 -1.86
C LYS A 54 -0.81 17.89 -0.42
N PHE A 55 0.11 17.64 0.52
CA PHE A 55 -0.21 17.43 1.92
C PHE A 55 0.47 18.47 2.82
N GLN A 56 -0.23 19.57 3.09
CA GLN A 56 0.13 20.46 4.19
C GLN A 56 -0.55 19.96 5.47
N SER A 57 0.23 19.40 6.39
CA SER A 57 -0.21 19.26 7.78
C SER A 57 1.00 19.27 8.71
N ASP A 58 0.73 19.70 9.95
CA ASP A 58 1.61 19.97 11.08
C ASP A 58 3.11 19.64 10.94
N ALA A 59 3.95 20.61 11.29
CA ALA A 59 5.40 20.57 11.13
C ALA A 59 6.08 19.33 11.77
N HIS A 60 5.42 18.67 12.72
CA HIS A 60 6.03 17.63 13.56
C HIS A 60 5.86 16.18 13.07
N ASP A 61 5.03 15.91 12.06
CA ASP A 61 4.78 14.53 11.62
C ASP A 61 5.73 14.03 10.51
N MET A 62 5.93 12.71 10.46
CA MET A 62 6.64 12.03 9.37
C MET A 62 5.84 12.14 8.06
N LYS A 63 6.52 12.14 6.91
CA LYS A 63 5.88 12.34 5.60
C LYS A 63 4.81 11.29 5.30
N ASP A 64 5.07 10.02 5.59
CA ASP A 64 4.12 8.92 5.39
C ASP A 64 2.85 9.07 6.24
N PHE A 65 2.95 9.53 7.49
CA PHE A 65 1.79 9.87 8.32
C PHE A 65 0.97 11.00 7.69
N LYS A 66 1.62 12.04 7.16
CA LYS A 66 0.94 13.14 6.47
C LYS A 66 0.21 12.64 5.23
N PHE A 67 0.87 11.83 4.42
CA PHE A 67 0.29 11.28 3.19
C PHE A 67 -0.88 10.34 3.47
N VAL A 68 -0.76 9.44 4.46
CA VAL A 68 -1.85 8.56 4.87
C VAL A 68 -3.07 9.33 5.38
N ARG A 69 -2.87 10.40 6.16
CA ARG A 69 -3.99 11.25 6.62
C ARG A 69 -4.67 11.97 5.46
N TYR A 70 -3.90 12.44 4.48
CA TYR A 70 -4.45 13.02 3.25
C TYR A 70 -5.30 11.98 2.50
N LEU A 71 -4.78 10.76 2.28
CA LEU A 71 -5.53 9.70 1.61
C LEU A 71 -6.81 9.32 2.37
N ALA A 72 -6.76 9.27 3.71
CA ALA A 72 -7.93 8.95 4.51
C ALA A 72 -9.01 10.04 4.47
N LYS A 73 -8.61 11.32 4.55
CA LYS A 73 -9.54 12.46 4.59
C LYS A 73 -10.09 12.82 3.21
N GLU A 74 -9.21 12.99 2.23
CA GLU A 74 -9.55 13.55 0.91
C GLU A 74 -9.93 12.48 -0.11
N LYS A 75 -9.38 11.28 0.05
CA LYS A 75 -9.54 10.18 -0.92
C LYS A 75 -10.33 9.00 -0.34
N GLN A 76 -10.68 9.05 0.96
CA GLN A 76 -11.41 8.00 1.67
C GLN A 76 -10.73 6.63 1.60
N ILE A 77 -9.40 6.58 1.48
CA ILE A 77 -8.61 5.34 1.51
C ILE A 77 -7.85 5.23 2.84
N GLY A 78 -8.09 4.14 3.57
CA GLY A 78 -7.30 3.77 4.76
C GLY A 78 -6.06 2.94 4.40
N ILE A 79 -4.87 3.51 4.61
CA ILE A 79 -3.55 2.86 4.42
C ILE A 79 -2.72 3.03 5.70
N MET A 80 -1.63 2.27 5.85
CA MET A 80 -0.75 2.37 7.02
C MET A 80 0.57 3.10 6.71
N PRO A 81 1.01 4.04 7.57
CA PRO A 81 2.35 4.60 7.50
C PRO A 81 3.38 3.56 7.96
N VAL A 82 4.54 3.52 7.33
CA VAL A 82 5.57 2.51 7.60
C VAL A 82 6.43 2.91 8.79
N THR A 83 6.62 4.21 9.04
CA THR A 83 7.38 4.71 10.20
C THR A 83 6.74 4.34 11.53
N GLY A 84 5.46 3.93 11.56
CA GLY A 84 4.82 3.34 12.73
C GLY A 84 5.44 2.01 13.19
N PHE A 85 6.24 1.36 12.33
CA PHE A 85 6.98 0.13 12.65
C PHE A 85 8.45 0.38 12.99
N TYR A 86 8.89 1.64 13.06
CA TYR A 86 10.28 2.03 13.32
C TYR A 86 10.42 2.75 14.67
N THR A 87 11.58 2.61 15.32
CA THR A 87 11.91 3.44 16.49
C THR A 87 12.11 4.89 16.08
N SER A 88 11.97 5.83 17.02
CA SER A 88 12.13 7.28 16.77
C SER A 88 13.44 7.63 16.05
N GLU A 89 14.54 6.97 16.40
CA GLU A 89 15.85 7.17 15.78
C GLU A 89 15.89 6.76 14.30
N HIS A 90 15.14 5.71 13.93
CA HIS A 90 15.23 5.09 12.60
C HIS A 90 14.05 5.38 11.67
N ARG A 91 13.04 6.17 12.07
CA ARG A 91 11.87 6.48 11.21
C ARG A 91 12.26 7.11 9.87
N HIS A 92 13.36 7.86 9.83
CA HIS A 92 13.88 8.48 8.61
C HIS A 92 14.17 7.48 7.48
N LEU A 93 14.37 6.20 7.79
CA LEU A 93 14.60 5.14 6.79
C LEU A 93 13.35 4.77 6.00
N ALA A 94 12.15 5.10 6.52
CA ALA A 94 10.88 4.63 5.98
C ALA A 94 9.86 5.76 5.72
N ASP A 95 10.25 7.03 5.89
CA ASP A 95 9.32 8.17 5.85
C ASP A 95 8.67 8.39 4.47
N ASN A 96 9.27 7.89 3.39
CA ASN A 96 8.72 7.95 2.04
C ASN A 96 7.88 6.72 1.67
N TYR A 97 7.64 5.78 2.59
CA TYR A 97 6.93 4.54 2.30
C TYR A 97 5.56 4.47 2.99
N ILE A 98 4.57 3.95 2.26
CA ILE A 98 3.26 3.56 2.80
C ILE A 98 3.00 2.07 2.54
N ARG A 99 2.17 1.45 3.37
CA ARG A 99 1.88 0.00 3.32
C ARG A 99 0.43 -0.29 2.98
N PHE A 100 0.21 -0.84 1.79
CA PHE A 100 -1.09 -1.31 1.31
C PHE A 100 -1.35 -2.75 1.74
N CYS A 101 -2.62 -3.08 2.02
CA CYS A 101 -3.10 -4.46 2.24
C CYS A 101 -4.01 -4.87 1.08
N PHE A 102 -3.64 -5.90 0.34
CA PHE A 102 -4.42 -6.39 -0.80
C PHE A 102 -5.25 -7.64 -0.51
N ALA A 103 -5.18 -8.19 0.71
CA ALA A 103 -6.12 -9.21 1.20
C ALA A 103 -7.51 -8.59 1.45
N LYS A 104 -8.18 -8.24 0.35
CA LYS A 104 -9.48 -7.58 0.30
C LYS A 104 -10.37 -8.31 -0.72
N LYS A 105 -11.68 -8.05 -0.63
CA LYS A 105 -12.60 -8.41 -1.72
C LYS A 105 -12.24 -7.63 -2.98
N ASP A 106 -12.50 -8.20 -4.14
CA ASP A 106 -12.10 -7.62 -5.42
C ASP A 106 -12.76 -6.26 -5.63
N GLU A 107 -14.02 -6.08 -5.24
CA GLU A 107 -14.72 -4.81 -5.39
C GLU A 107 -14.13 -3.70 -4.51
N THR A 108 -13.51 -4.07 -3.38
CA THR A 108 -12.82 -3.10 -2.52
C THR A 108 -11.48 -2.69 -3.11
N LEU A 109 -10.74 -3.67 -3.65
CA LEU A 109 -9.46 -3.41 -4.30
C LEU A 109 -9.65 -2.55 -5.57
N ASP A 110 -10.70 -2.83 -6.33
CA ASP A 110 -11.00 -2.14 -7.59
C ASP A 110 -11.41 -0.69 -7.37
N LYS A 111 -12.26 -0.43 -6.38
CA LYS A 111 -12.58 0.94 -5.94
C LYS A 111 -11.34 1.70 -5.48
N ALA A 112 -10.44 1.06 -4.73
CA ALA A 112 -9.19 1.68 -4.32
C ALA A 112 -8.31 2.02 -5.52
N ILE A 113 -8.20 1.12 -6.51
CA ILE A 113 -7.45 1.33 -7.75
C ILE A 113 -8.00 2.51 -8.55
N GLU A 114 -9.32 2.63 -8.67
CA GLU A 114 -9.96 3.76 -9.37
C GLU A 114 -9.60 5.10 -8.73
N ILE A 115 -9.62 5.18 -7.39
CA ILE A 115 -9.23 6.38 -6.66
C ILE A 115 -7.72 6.65 -6.80
N LEU A 116 -6.87 5.62 -6.74
CA LEU A 116 -5.42 5.76 -6.88
C LEU A 116 -5.04 6.37 -8.23
N ARG A 117 -5.72 5.98 -9.31
CA ARG A 117 -5.51 6.54 -10.66
C ARG A 117 -5.88 8.03 -10.79
N GLN A 118 -6.55 8.60 -9.80
CA GLN A 118 -6.94 10.01 -9.75
C GLN A 118 -6.07 10.83 -8.76
N LEU A 119 -4.97 10.25 -8.27
CA LEU A 119 -4.00 10.95 -7.41
C LEU A 119 -3.09 11.87 -8.23
#